data_AF-A0A0Q9MQX1-F1
#
_entry.id   AF-A0A0Q9MQX1-F1
#
_cell.length_a   1.000
_cell.length_b   1.000
_cell.length_c   1.000
_cell.angle_alpha   90.00
_cell.angle_beta   90.00
_cell.angle_gamma   90.00
#
_symmetry.space_group_name_H-M   'P 1'
#
loop_
_entity.id
_entity.type
_entity.pdbx_description
1 polymer ?
#
loop_
_entity_poly.entity_id
_entity_poly.type
_entity_poly.pdbx_seq_one_letter_code
_entity_poly.pdbx_strand_id
1 'polypeptide(L)'
;MSSQINASSRDSASNQDSVRTPQNENNLATSVILFAVCFVLFLGAIYSLSFLSLGNPWPMAACLALFALAFWIPQTILGRSDSAGEH
;
A
#
# COMPACT_ATOMS: atom_id res chain seq x y z
N MET A 1 48.40 -10.00 46.80
CA MET A 1 47.29 -10.97 46.86
C MET A 1 46.00 -10.19 46.63
N SER A 2 45.12 -10.44 45.68
CA SER A 2 45.11 -11.19 44.42
C SER A 2 43.85 -10.65 43.73
N SER A 3 43.98 -10.27 42.47
CA SER A 3 42.87 -9.96 41.58
C SER A 3 41.83 -11.07 41.63
N GLN A 4 40.56 -10.72 41.81
CA GLN A 4 39.45 -11.44 41.18
C GLN A 4 38.33 -10.42 40.93
N ILE A 5 38.49 -9.71 39.83
CA ILE A 5 37.37 -9.25 39.01
C ILE A 5 36.60 -10.54 38.67
N ASN A 6 35.49 -10.81 39.37
CA ASN A 6 34.65 -11.94 39.00
C ASN A 6 33.86 -11.53 37.75
N ALA A 7 34.42 -11.93 36.62
CA ALA A 7 33.82 -11.88 35.32
C ALA A 7 32.49 -12.63 35.33
N SER A 8 31.37 -11.90 35.40
CA SER A 8 30.11 -12.38 34.84
C SER A 8 30.04 -12.01 33.36
N SER A 9 31.10 -12.35 32.62
CA SER A 9 31.05 -12.59 31.18
C SER A 9 30.39 -13.95 30.97
N ARG A 10 29.05 -13.96 31.06
CA ARG A 10 28.23 -14.85 30.23
C ARG A 10 27.72 -13.92 29.13
N ASP A 11 28.42 -13.84 28.00
CA ASP A 11 28.11 -14.66 26.83
C ASP A 11 26.58 -14.82 26.69
N SER A 12 25.98 -13.91 25.93
CA SER A 12 25.64 -14.14 24.52
C SER A 12 24.37 -14.96 24.39
N ALA A 13 23.30 -14.28 23.98
CA ALA A 13 22.52 -14.61 22.79
C ALA A 13 21.08 -14.07 22.95
N SER A 14 20.57 -13.50 21.85
CA SER A 14 19.14 -13.39 21.52
C SER A 14 18.35 -12.11 21.81
N ASN A 15 18.98 -10.95 22.03
CA ASN A 15 18.24 -9.71 21.76
C ASN A 15 19.12 -8.66 21.07
N GLN A 16 19.71 -9.09 19.96
CA GLN A 16 19.84 -8.19 18.83
C GLN A 16 18.42 -7.97 18.30
N ASP A 17 17.65 -7.12 18.97
CA ASP A 17 16.54 -6.44 18.31
C ASP A 17 17.22 -5.57 17.27
N SER A 18 17.51 -6.20 16.13
CA SER A 18 17.98 -5.52 14.94
C SER A 18 17.04 -4.34 14.81
N VAL A 19 17.56 -3.12 14.89
CA VAL A 19 16.84 -1.95 14.44
C VAL A 19 16.67 -2.19 12.94
N ARG A 20 15.67 -3.02 12.63
CA ARG A 20 15.15 -3.28 11.32
C ARG A 20 14.50 -1.95 11.03
N THR A 21 15.30 -1.06 10.46
CA THR A 21 14.74 0.04 9.68
C THR A 21 13.64 -0.63 8.88
N PRO A 22 12.37 -0.22 9.04
CA PRO A 22 11.32 -0.74 8.20
C PRO A 22 11.72 -0.31 6.79
N GLN A 23 12.47 -1.20 6.12
CA GLN A 23 12.72 -1.16 4.71
C GLN A 23 11.32 -1.23 4.17
N ASN A 24 10.86 -0.07 3.73
CA ASN A 24 9.62 0.10 3.05
C ASN A 24 9.65 -0.89 1.88
N GLU A 25 9.09 -2.08 2.10
CA GLU A 25 8.87 -3.08 1.08
C GLU A 25 7.82 -2.48 0.14
N ASN A 26 8.27 -1.54 -0.70
CA ASN A 26 7.51 -0.96 -1.78
C ASN A 26 7.32 -2.08 -2.79
N ASN A 27 6.31 -2.91 -2.52
CA ASN A 27 6.07 -4.09 -3.30
C ASN A 27 5.81 -3.64 -4.75
N LEU A 28 6.78 -3.87 -5.63
CA LEU A 28 6.73 -3.50 -7.04
C LEU A 28 5.42 -3.98 -7.66
N ALA A 29 4.97 -5.18 -7.25
CA ALA A 29 3.69 -5.72 -7.69
C ALA A 29 2.52 -4.83 -7.26
N THR A 30 2.47 -4.35 -6.02
CA THR A 30 1.44 -3.41 -5.55
C THR A 30 1.46 -2.12 -6.36
N SER A 31 2.63 -1.53 -6.61
CA SER A 31 2.73 -0.32 -7.44
C SER A 31 2.27 -0.53 -8.88
N VAL A 32 2.63 -1.67 -9.50
CA VAL A 32 2.20 -2.02 -10.86
C VAL A 32 0.69 -2.27 -10.92
N ILE A 33 0.12 -2.94 -9.92
CA ILE A 33 -1.34 -3.17 -9.83
C ILE A 33 -2.07 -1.83 -9.71
N LEU A 34 -1.61 -0.94 -8.83
CA LEU A 34 -2.21 0.39 -8.67
C LEU A 34 -2.12 1.21 -9.96
N PHE A 35 -0.98 1.15 -10.65
CA PHE A 35 -0.83 1.78 -11.96
C PHE A 35 -1.85 1.25 -12.98
N ALA A 36 -1.94 -0.08 -13.12
CA ALA A 36 -2.86 -0.71 -14.06
C ALA A 36 -4.33 -0.35 -13.77
N VAL A 37 -4.73 -0.36 -12.49
CA VAL A 37 -6.08 0.04 -12.06
C VAL A 37 -6.37 1.49 -12.43
N CYS A 38 -5.49 2.42 -12.03
CA CYS A 38 -5.66 3.84 -12.35
C CYS A 38 -5.70 4.10 -13.86
N PHE A 39 -4.89 3.37 -14.63
CA PHE A 39 -4.87 3.47 -16.08
C PHE A 39 -6.19 3.01 -16.72
N VAL A 40 -6.74 1.88 -16.30
CA VAL A 40 -8.05 1.38 -16.79
C VAL A 40 -9.18 2.34 -16.42
N LEU A 41 -9.19 2.86 -15.20
CA LEU A 41 -10.21 3.82 -14.75
C LEU A 41 -10.13 5.14 -15.52
N PHE A 42 -8.92 5.60 -15.82
CA PHE A 42 -8.69 6.78 -16.66
C PHE A 42 -9.21 6.57 -18.09
N LEU A 43 -8.91 5.43 -18.70
CA LEU A 43 -9.44 5.05 -20.02
C LEU A 43 -10.98 4.97 -20.00
N GLY A 44 -11.56 4.38 -18.96
CA GLY A 44 -13.01 4.33 -18.77
C GLY A 44 -13.66 5.71 -18.66
N ALA A 45 -12.99 6.66 -18.00
CA ALA A 45 -13.46 8.04 -17.89
C ALA A 45 -13.42 8.75 -19.25
N ILE A 46 -12.32 8.62 -20.01
CA ILE A 46 -12.22 9.17 -21.37
C ILE A 46 -13.29 8.57 -22.28
N TYR A 47 -13.53 7.26 -22.18
CA TYR A 47 -14.59 6.58 -22.93
C TYR A 47 -15.98 7.12 -22.56
N SER A 48 -16.26 7.31 -21.26
CA SER A 48 -17.54 7.90 -20.82
C SER A 48 -17.72 9.33 -21.33
N LEU A 49 -16.66 10.14 -21.32
CA LEU A 49 -16.71 11.52 -21.82
C LEU A 49 -16.94 11.60 -23.34
N SER A 50 -16.53 10.58 -24.12
CA SER A 50 -16.84 10.53 -25.55
C SER A 50 -18.33 10.42 -25.86
N PHE A 51 -19.13 9.90 -24.94
CA PHE A 51 -20.59 9.78 -25.11
C PHE A 51 -21.39 10.82 -24.30
N LEU A 52 -20.72 11.80 -23.68
CA LEU A 52 -21.37 12.80 -22.84
C LEU A 52 -22.29 13.69 -23.68
N SER A 53 -23.60 13.61 -23.43
CA SER A 53 -24.63 14.35 -24.14
C SER A 53 -25.69 14.85 -23.18
N LEU A 54 -26.21 16.08 -23.38
CA LEU A 54 -27.24 16.68 -22.50
C LEU A 54 -28.55 15.89 -22.48
N GLY A 55 -28.79 15.04 -23.49
CA GLY A 55 -29.98 14.20 -23.56
C GLY A 55 -29.88 12.88 -22.80
N ASN A 56 -28.68 12.46 -22.35
CA ASN A 56 -28.48 11.19 -21.68
C ASN A 56 -27.53 11.37 -20.49
N PRO A 57 -28.02 11.30 -19.23
CA PRO A 57 -27.18 11.49 -18.04
C PRO A 57 -26.31 10.26 -17.72
N TRP A 58 -26.53 9.12 -18.39
CA TRP A 58 -25.82 7.87 -18.09
C TRP A 58 -24.29 7.90 -18.24
N PRO A 59 -23.72 8.55 -19.27
CA PRO A 59 -22.27 8.72 -19.41
C PRO A 59 -21.68 9.57 -18.27
N MET A 60 -22.44 10.56 -17.78
CA MET A 60 -22.04 11.35 -16.61
C MET A 60 -22.05 10.50 -15.34
N ALA A 61 -23.09 9.69 -15.12
CA ALA A 61 -23.17 8.78 -13.97
C ALA A 61 -22.05 7.73 -13.99
N ALA A 62 -21.76 7.15 -15.15
CA ALA A 62 -20.64 6.22 -15.33
C ALA A 62 -19.29 6.88 -15.00
N CYS A 63 -19.07 8.12 -15.47
CA CYS A 63 -17.87 8.89 -15.16
C CYS A 63 -17.70 9.12 -13.65
N LEU A 64 -18.79 9.44 -12.93
CA LEU A 64 -18.76 9.64 -11.48
C LEU A 64 -18.51 8.32 -10.72
N ALA A 65 -19.10 7.22 -11.16
CA ALA A 65 -18.85 5.90 -10.58
C ALA A 65 -17.38 5.47 -10.76
N LEU A 66 -16.83 5.66 -11.97
CA LEU A 66 -15.42 5.41 -12.27
C LEU A 66 -14.49 6.26 -11.41
N PHE A 67 -14.85 7.53 -11.18
CA PHE A 67 -14.13 8.42 -10.27
C PHE A 67 -14.17 7.88 -8.84
N ALA A 68 -15.35 7.54 -8.31
CA ALA A 68 -15.48 6.97 -6.97
C ALA A 68 -14.66 5.67 -6.80
N LEU A 69 -14.68 4.79 -7.80
CA LEU A 69 -13.86 3.58 -7.82
C LEU A 69 -12.35 3.90 -7.84
N ALA A 70 -11.94 4.97 -8.51
CA ALA A 70 -10.54 5.41 -8.56
C ALA A 70 -10.00 5.84 -7.21
N PHE A 71 -10.85 6.32 -6.31
CA PHE A 71 -10.45 6.58 -4.91
C PHE A 71 -10.62 5.34 -4.04
N TRP A 72 -11.70 4.58 -4.25
CA TRP A 72 -12.00 3.40 -3.44
C TRP A 72 -10.94 2.30 -3.60
N ILE A 73 -10.54 1.95 -4.83
CA ILE A 73 -9.63 0.80 -5.05
C ILE A 73 -8.25 1.04 -4.42
N PRO A 74 -7.56 2.18 -4.63
CA PRO A 74 -6.30 2.45 -3.94
C PRO A 74 -6.48 2.49 -2.41
N GLN A 75 -7.58 3.08 -1.92
CA GLN A 75 -7.87 3.09 -0.47
C GLN A 75 -8.06 1.67 0.09
N THR A 76 -8.71 0.77 -0.65
CA THR A 76 -8.86 -0.62 -0.20
C THR A 76 -7.58 -1.42 -0.26
N ILE A 77 -6.64 -1.12 -1.16
CA ILE A 77 -5.38 -1.88 -1.26
C ILE A 77 -4.31 -1.30 -0.33
N LEU A 78 -4.17 0.03 -0.26
CA LEU A 78 -3.20 0.72 0.60
C LEU A 78 -3.67 0.83 2.06
N GLY A 79 -4.98 0.90 2.31
CA GLY A 79 -5.55 0.94 3.66
C GLY A 79 -5.44 -0.37 4.44
N ARG A 80 -4.93 -1.45 3.82
CA ARG A 80 -4.68 -2.75 4.45
C ARG A 80 -3.22 -2.99 4.81
N SER A 81 -2.35 -2.01 4.57
CA SER A 81 -0.90 -2.17 4.77
C SER A 81 -0.45 -2.21 6.23
N ASP A 82 -1.34 -2.07 7.22
CA ASP A 82 -0.96 -1.86 8.63
C ASP A 82 -1.55 -2.87 9.66
N SER A 83 -1.91 -4.11 9.29
CA SER A 83 -2.41 -5.11 10.29
C SER A 83 -2.10 -6.58 10.00
N ALA A 84 -1.06 -6.89 9.23
CA ALA A 84 -0.67 -8.28 8.93
C ALA A 84 0.64 -8.73 9.60
N GLY A 85 0.89 -8.29 10.84
CA GLY A 85 2.15 -8.62 11.52
C GLY A 85 2.19 -8.35 13.02
N GLU A 86 1.24 -8.88 13.79
CA GLU A 86 1.43 -9.12 15.23
C GLU A 86 0.58 -10.31 15.72
N HIS A 87 0.98 -11.54 15.33
CA HIS A 87 0.61 -12.77 16.03
C HIS A 87 1.74 -13.79 15.92
#